data_AF-A0A418M1H4-F1
#
_entry.id   AF-A0A418M1H4-F1
#
_cell.length_a   1.000
_cell.length_b   1.000
_cell.length_c   1.000
_cell.angle_alpha   90.00
_cell.angle_beta   90.00
_cell.angle_gamma   90.00
#
_symmetry.space_group_name_H-M   'P 1'
#
loop_
_entity.id
_entity.type
_entity.pdbx_description
1 polymer ?
#
loop_
_entity_poly.entity_id
_entity_poly.type
_entity_poly.pdbx_seq_one_letter_code
_entity_poly.pdbx_strand_id
1 'polypeptide(L)' 'MDLVCHVKRFPVGGETLHADSVEFSPGGKGANQAVAAARAG' A
#
# COMPACT_ATOMS: atom_id res chain seq x y z
N MET A 1 -5.01 -4.40 5.24
CA MET A 1 -3.59 -4.68 4.96
C MET A 1 -3.39 -4.20 3.55
N ASP A 2 -2.43 -3.31 3.39
CA ASP A 2 -2.13 -2.68 2.11
C ASP A 2 -0.79 -3.24 1.63
N LEU A 3 -0.75 -3.70 0.39
CA LEU A 3 0.43 -4.27 -0.28
C LEU A 3 0.84 -3.30 -1.38
N VAL A 4 2.08 -2.81 -1.30
CA VAL A 4 2.63 -1.89 -2.31
C VAL A 4 3.79 -2.57 -3.01
N CYS A 5 3.65 -2.79 -4.31
CA CYS A 5 4.72 -3.29 -5.17
C CYS A 5 5.32 -2.09 -5.92
N HIS A 6 6.58 -1.78 -5.66
CA HIS A 6 7.28 -0.74 -6.40
C HIS A 6 7.77 -1.31 -7.72
N VAL A 7 7.36 -0.67 -8.80
CA VAL A 7 7.71 -1.05 -10.18
C VAL A 7 8.18 0.19 -10.93
N LYS A 8 9.11 0.01 -11.87
CA LYS A 8 9.67 1.09 -12.69
C LYS A 8 8.63 1.94 -13.43
N ARG A 9 7.46 1.36 -13.74
CA ARG A 9 6.30 2.02 -14.36
C ARG A 9 5.03 1.21 -14.11
N PHE A 10 3.87 1.79 -14.42
CA PHE A 10 2.61 1.04 -14.43
C PHE A 10 2.63 -0.09 -15.47
N PRO A 11 2.11 -1.29 -15.14
CA PRO A 11 1.97 -2.38 -16.09
C PRO A 11 0.88 -2.09 -17.12
N VAL A 12 1.04 -2.65 -18.31
CA VAL A 12 -0.06 -2.72 -19.29
C VAL A 12 -0.83 -4.04 -19.14
N GLY A 13 -2.03 -4.12 -19.72
CA GLY A 13 -2.86 -5.32 -19.63
C GLY A 13 -2.16 -6.55 -20.21
N GLY A 14 -2.08 -7.62 -19.42
CA GLY A 14 -1.45 -8.89 -19.81
C GLY A 14 0.07 -8.96 -19.62
N GLU A 15 0.70 -7.88 -19.15
CA GLU A 15 2.14 -7.84 -18.90
C GLU A 15 2.52 -8.45 -17.55
N THR A 16 3.64 -9.19 -17.52
CA THR A 16 4.32 -9.59 -16.28
C THR A 16 5.52 -8.69 -16.03
N LEU A 17 5.55 -8.00 -14.89
CA LEU A 17 6.67 -7.15 -14.46
C LEU A 17 7.25 -7.64 -13.12
N HIS A 18 8.58 -7.55 -12.99
CA HIS A 18 9.25 -7.76 -11.71
C HIS A 18 9.13 -6.51 -10.84
N ALA A 19 8.82 -6.69 -9.55
CA ALA A 19 8.83 -5.61 -8.58
C ALA A 19 10.26 -5.35 -8.10
N ASP A 20 10.64 -4.08 -8.02
CA ASP A 20 11.93 -3.67 -7.45
C ASP A 20 11.93 -3.85 -5.92
N SER A 21 10.76 -3.69 -5.27
CA SER A 21 10.54 -3.96 -3.85
C SER A 21 9.06 -4.19 -3.53
N VAL A 22 8.80 -4.72 -2.33
CA VAL A 22 7.46 -4.97 -1.79
C VAL A 22 7.38 -4.45 -0.35
N GLU A 23 6.34 -3.69 -0.05
CA GLU A 23 6.08 -3.14 1.28
C GLU A 23 4.70 -3.56 1.79
N PHE A 24 4.63 -3.84 3.10
CA PHE A 24 3.39 -4.22 3.79
C PHE A 24 3.07 -3.15 4.83
N SER A 25 1.84 -2.62 4.78
CA SER A 25 1.37 -1.64 5.76
C SER A 25 0.02 -2.02 6.35
N PRO A 26 -0.25 -1.68 7.63
CA PRO A 26 -1.61 -1.60 8.12
C PRO A 26 -2.39 -0.59 7.28
N GLY A 27 -3.66 -0.87 7.05
CA GLY A 27 -4.50 -0.01 6.23
C GLY A 27 -5.97 -0.26 6.46
N GLY A 28 -6.80 0.38 5.65
CA GLY A 28 -8.25 0.41 5.83
C GLY A 28 -8.70 1.67 6.55
N LYS A 29 -9.80 2.26 6.04
CA LYS A 29 -10.30 3.56 6.49
C LYS A 29 -10.55 3.60 8.01
N GLY A 30 -11.21 2.59 8.58
CA GLY A 30 -11.50 2.52 10.02
C GLY A 30 -10.24 2.44 10.89
N ALA A 31 -9.29 1.58 10.52
CA ALA A 31 -8.02 1.45 11.24
C ALA A 31 -7.21 2.76 11.19
N ASN A 32 -7.11 3.36 10.01
CA ASN A 32 -6.40 4.63 9.84
C ASN A 32 -7.09 5.77 10.60
N GLN A 33 -8.41 5.80 10.64
CA GLN A 33 -9.18 6.77 11.44
C GLN A 33 -8.97 6.58 12.95
N ALA A 34 -9.00 5.33 13.44
CA ALA A 34 -8.79 5.05 14.86
C ALA A 34 -7.38 5.46 15.33
N VAL A 35 -6.36 5.15 14.53
CA VAL A 35 -4.97 5.59 14.81
C VAL A 35 -4.85 7.11 14.73
N ALA A 36 -5.50 7.76 13.76
CA ALA A 36 -5.50 9.22 13.65
C ALA A 36 -6.17 9.88 14.87
N ALA A 37 -7.31 9.36 15.33
CA ALA A 37 -7.98 9.82 16.53
C ALA A 37 -7.08 9.69 17.76
N ALA A 38 -6.48 8.51 17.98
CA ALA A 38 -5.56 8.28 19.11
C ALA A 38 -4.29 9.15 19.07
N ARG A 39 -3.83 9.58 17.88
CA ARG A 39 -2.69 10.50 17.73
C ARG A 39 -3.06 11.97 17.93
N ALA A 40 -4.35 12.31 17.84
CA ALA A 40 -4.82 13.69 17.98
C ALA A 40 -4.98 14.14 19.44
N GLY A 41 -4.92 13.21 20.41
CA GLY A 41 -5.11 13.43 21.85
C GLY A 41 -6.22 12.56 22.41
#